data_AF-A0A822ZKG3-F1
#
_entry.id   AF-A0A822ZKG3-F1
#
_cell.length_a   1.000
_cell.length_b   1.000
_cell.length_c   1.000
_cell.angle_alpha   90.00
_cell.angle_beta   90.00
_cell.angle_gamma   90.00
#
_symmetry.space_group_name_H-M   'P 1'
#
loop_
_entity.id
_entity.type
_entity.pdbx_description
1 polymer ?
#
loop_
_entity_poly.entity_id
_entity_poly.type
_entity_poly.pdbx_seq_one_letter_code
_entity_poly.pdbx_strand_id
1 'polypeptide(L)' 'MAKLFCSFFFVLLIFSVASIVPGSDAVKKCQVAWNSYGCELGICNQWCSQQYKNGVGACSTSGFGSHTCLCVYDC' A
#
# COMPACT_ATOMS: atom_id res chain seq x y z
N MET A 1 -8.86 39.71 33.91
CA MET A 1 -8.17 38.43 33.62
C MET A 1 -8.80 37.63 32.46
N ALA A 2 -9.79 38.16 31.71
CA ALA A 2 -10.46 37.43 30.63
C ALA A 2 -9.74 37.47 29.26
N LYS A 3 -8.77 38.38 29.09
CA LYS A 3 -8.13 38.66 27.79
C LYS A 3 -7.08 37.61 27.37
N LEU A 4 -6.50 36.90 28.34
CA LEU A 4 -5.55 35.80 28.10
C LEU A 4 -6.26 34.51 27.67
N PHE A 5 -7.47 34.25 28.16
CA PHE A 5 -8.24 33.04 27.86
C PHE A 5 -8.68 32.97 26.40
N CYS A 6 -9.08 34.10 25.80
CA CYS A 6 -9.48 34.14 24.39
C CYS A 6 -8.30 33.85 23.46
N SER A 7 -7.12 34.40 23.76
CA SER A 7 -5.93 34.19 22.93
C SER A 7 -5.44 32.74 22.98
N PHE A 8 -5.55 32.08 24.13
CA PHE A 8 -5.13 30.68 24.29
C PHE A 8 -6.04 29.72 23.51
N PHE A 9 -7.35 30.02 23.46
CA PHE A 9 -8.33 29.22 22.73
C PHE A 9 -8.06 29.20 21.22
N PHE A 10 -7.65 30.34 20.65
CA PHE A 10 -7.29 30.44 19.23
C PHE A 10 -6.03 29.63 18.90
N VAL A 11 -5.02 29.61 19.78
CA VAL A 11 -3.77 28.86 19.54
C VAL A 11 -4.00 27.35 19.57
N LEU A 12 -4.84 26.86 20.49
CA LEU A 12 -5.21 25.44 20.56
C LEU A 12 -6.00 24.98 19.32
N LEU A 13 -6.91 25.83 18.81
CA LEU A 13 -7.67 25.55 17.59
C LEU A 13 -6.77 25.35 16.36
N ILE A 14 -5.70 26.14 16.21
CA ILE A 14 -4.80 26.04 15.06
C ILE A 14 -3.98 24.72 15.12
N PHE A 15 -3.63 24.25 16.32
CA PHE A 15 -2.89 22.99 16.51
C PHE A 15 -3.74 21.74 16.23
N SER A 16 -5.04 21.78 16.50
CA SER A 16 -5.96 20.65 16.21
C SER A 16 -6.19 20.42 14.72
N VAL A 17 -6.05 21.44 13.87
CA VAL A 17 -6.23 21.29 12.42
C VAL A 17 -4.97 20.72 11.76
N ALA A 18 -3.78 21.03 12.28
CA ALA A 18 -2.50 20.52 11.76
C ALA A 18 -2.27 19.02 12.03
N SER A 19 -3.00 18.43 12.98
CA SER A 19 -2.85 17.02 13.37
C SER A 19 -3.70 16.06 12.54
N ILE A 20 -4.59 16.57 11.67
CA ILE A 20 -5.32 15.78 10.68
C ILE A 20 -4.53 15.84 9.38
N VAL A 21 -3.36 15.21 9.37
CA VAL A 21 -2.84 14.64 8.13
C VAL A 21 -3.49 13.27 8.08
N PRO A 22 -4.51 13.02 7.23
CA PRO A 22 -4.88 11.66 6.93
C PRO A 22 -3.63 11.09 6.26
N GLY A 23 -2.80 10.41 7.06
CA GLY A 23 -1.76 9.56 6.54
C GLY A 23 -2.51 8.63 5.63
N SER A 24 -2.38 8.87 4.32
CA SER A 24 -3.02 8.09 3.28
C SER A 24 -3.02 6.66 3.75
N ASP A 25 -4.19 6.05 3.93
CA ASP A 25 -4.36 4.62 4.13
C ASP A 25 -3.89 3.93 2.84
N ALA A 26 -2.61 4.08 2.52
CA ALA A 26 -1.90 3.35 1.51
C ALA A 26 -1.82 1.95 2.09
N VAL A 27 -2.85 1.17 1.80
CA VAL A 27 -2.94 -0.25 2.10
C VAL A 27 -1.56 -0.82 1.78
N LYS A 28 -0.85 -1.30 2.80
CA LYS A 28 0.54 -1.75 2.64
C LYS A 28 0.51 -2.90 1.66
N LYS A 29 1.08 -2.68 0.47
CA LYS A 29 1.18 -3.73 -0.56
C LYS A 29 2.51 -4.45 -0.40
N CYS A 30 2.43 -5.76 -0.22
CA CYS A 30 3.56 -6.69 -0.22
C CYS A 30 3.72 -7.29 -1.61
N GLN A 31 4.94 -7.70 -1.97
CA GLN A 31 5.22 -8.34 -3.26
C GLN A 31 6.07 -9.61 -3.07
N VAL A 32 5.72 -10.67 -3.80
CA VAL A 32 6.51 -11.91 -3.86
C VAL A 32 6.68 -12.34 -5.31
N ALA A 33 7.89 -12.75 -5.67
CA ALA A 33 8.20 -13.29 -6.99
C ALA A 33 8.11 -14.83 -6.94
N TRP A 34 7.30 -15.41 -7.81
CA TRP A 34 7.19 -16.86 -8.01
C TRP A 34 7.74 -17.23 -9.39
N ASN A 35 8.70 -18.13 -9.42
CA ASN A 35 9.49 -18.46 -10.60
C ASN A 35 9.52 -19.98 -10.81
N SER A 36 8.91 -20.46 -11.90
CA SER A 36 9.08 -21.85 -12.36
C SER A 36 8.76 -21.99 -13.86
N TYR A 37 9.52 -21.36 -14.75
CA TYR A 37 9.49 -21.65 -16.22
C TYR A 37 8.39 -20.97 -17.05
N GLY A 38 8.11 -19.70 -16.76
CA GLY A 38 7.26 -18.85 -17.59
C GLY A 38 6.27 -18.07 -16.74
N CYS A 39 5.83 -16.93 -17.26
CA CYS A 39 4.71 -16.22 -16.65
C CYS A 39 3.47 -16.40 -17.49
N GLU A 40 2.66 -17.38 -17.12
CA GLU A 40 1.28 -17.46 -17.58
C GLU A 40 0.42 -16.64 -16.62
N LEU A 41 -0.11 -15.50 -17.10
CA LEU A 41 -0.85 -14.55 -16.28
C LEU A 41 -2.05 -15.20 -15.54
N GLY A 42 -2.73 -16.15 -16.20
CA GLY A 42 -3.84 -16.90 -15.60
C GLY A 42 -3.41 -17.69 -14.36
N ILE A 43 -2.38 -18.53 -14.50
CA ILE A 43 -1.82 -19.32 -13.40
C ILE A 43 -1.23 -18.42 -12.31
N CYS A 44 -0.50 -17.38 -12.70
CA CYS A 44 0.11 -16.41 -11.79
C CYS A 44 -0.94 -15.72 -10.91
N ASN A 45 -2.01 -15.22 -11.53
CA ASN A 45 -3.07 -14.53 -10.83
C ASN A 45 -3.90 -15.50 -9.96
N GLN A 46 -4.18 -16.70 -10.47
CA GLN A 46 -4.87 -17.73 -9.71
C GLN A 46 -4.07 -18.12 -8.45
N TRP A 47 -2.78 -18.44 -8.59
CA TRP A 47 -1.90 -18.75 -7.46
C TRP A 47 -1.85 -17.61 -6.44
N CYS A 48 -1.68 -16.38 -6.91
CA CYS A 48 -1.59 -15.20 -6.06
C CYS A 48 -2.88 -14.96 -5.26
N SER A 49 -4.04 -15.07 -5.92
CA SER A 49 -5.35 -14.93 -5.28
C SER A 49 -5.70 -16.07 -4.30
N GLN A 50 -5.14 -17.27 -4.51
CA GLN A 50 -5.30 -18.40 -3.60
C GLN A 50 -4.40 -18.29 -2.37
N GLN A 51 -3.18 -17.78 -2.54
CA GLN A 51 -2.22 -17.69 -1.43
C GLN A 51 -2.37 -16.44 -0.57
N TYR A 52 -2.81 -15.33 -1.15
CA TYR A 52 -2.84 -14.05 -0.45
C TYR A 52 -4.19 -13.34 -0.61
N LYS A 53 -4.65 -12.72 0.49
CA LYS A 53 -5.84 -11.85 0.45
C LYS A 53 -5.58 -10.65 -0.46
N ASN A 54 -6.52 -10.37 -1.35
CA ASN A 54 -6.40 -9.34 -2.38
C ASN A 54 -5.11 -9.48 -3.22
N GLY A 55 -4.62 -10.71 -3.37
CA GLY A 55 -3.47 -11.02 -4.20
C GLY A 55 -3.79 -10.86 -5.69
N VAL A 56 -2.99 -10.05 -6.38
CA VAL A 56 -3.03 -9.85 -7.82
C VAL A 56 -1.71 -10.29 -8.43
N GLY A 57 -1.77 -11.24 -9.34
CA GLY A 57 -0.60 -11.71 -10.09
C GLY A 57 -0.38 -10.86 -11.35
N ALA A 58 0.88 -10.48 -11.59
CA ALA A 58 1.33 -9.76 -12.77
C ALA A 58 2.57 -10.42 -13.35
N CYS A 59 2.68 -10.42 -14.68
CA CYS A 59 3.88 -10.88 -15.35
C CYS A 59 4.88 -9.75 -15.49
N SER A 60 6.04 -9.89 -14.83
CA SER A 60 7.12 -8.91 -14.90
C SER A 60 8.31 -9.51 -15.65
N THR A 61 8.87 -8.73 -16.57
CA THR A 61 10.10 -9.12 -17.27
C THR A 61 11.27 -8.84 -16.36
N SER A 62 11.95 -9.89 -15.91
CA SER A 62 13.22 -9.72 -15.20
C SER A 62 14.34 -9.45 -16.21
N GLY A 63 15.41 -8.77 -15.78
CA GLY A 63 16.45 -8.17 -16.67
C GLY A 63 17.19 -9.13 -17.62
N PHE A 64 16.93 -10.43 -17.55
CA PHE A 64 17.50 -11.46 -18.44
C PHE A 64 16.49 -12.01 -19.48
N GLY A 65 15.35 -11.34 -19.69
CA GLY A 65 14.33 -11.77 -20.65
C GLY A 65 13.46 -12.93 -20.16
N SER A 66 13.63 -13.37 -18.91
CA SER A 66 12.73 -14.32 -18.27
C SER A 66 11.53 -13.59 -17.67
N HIS A 67 10.34 -14.07 -18.01
CA HIS A 67 9.10 -13.62 -17.40
C HIS A 67 8.91 -14.30 -16.05
N THR A 68 8.80 -13.49 -14.98
CA THR A 68 8.53 -13.95 -13.63
C THR A 68 7.11 -13.56 -13.23
N CYS A 69 6.45 -14.42 -12.45
CA CYS A 69 5.17 -14.06 -11.83
C CYS A 69 5.45 -13.20 -10.60
N LEU A 70 4.92 -11.99 -10.58
CA LEU A 70 4.99 -11.06 -9.47
C LEU A 70 3.61 -10.97 -8.82
N CYS A 71 3.50 -11.40 -7.58
CA CYS A 71 2.26 -11.39 -6.82
C CYS A 71 2.27 -10.21 -5.86
N VAL A 72 1.33 -9.29 -6.03
CA VAL A 72 1.14 -8.11 -5.17
C VAL A 72 -0.09 -8.34 -4.31
N TYR A 73 0.03 -8.23 -3.00
CA TYR A 73 -1.03 -8.54 -2.05
C TYR A 73 -1.05 -7.56 -0.88
N ASP A 74 -2.13 -7.57 -0.10
CA ASP A 74 -2.19 -6.77 1.12
C ASP A 74 -1.34 -7.44 2.21
N CYS A 75 -0.34 -6.70 2.71
CA CYS A 75 0.19 -6.95 4.04
C CYS A 75 -0.92 -6.63 5.07
#